data_AF-A0A7Y8Q3Y4-F1
#
_entry.id   AF-A0A7Y8Q3Y4-F1
#
_cell.length_a   1.000
_cell.length_b   1.000
_cell.length_c   1.000
_cell.angle_alpha   90.00
_cell.angle_beta   90.00
_cell.angle_gamma   90.00
#
_symmetry.space_group_name_H-M   'P 1'
#
loop_
_entity.id
_entity.type
_entity.pdbx_description
1 polymer ?
#
loop_
_entity_poly.entity_id
_entity_poly.type
_entity_poly.pdbx_seq_one_letter_code
_entity_poly.pdbx_strand_id
1 'polypeptide(L)'
;MKKIHIAILIVTGIFLVCLAISILIKKFFSVDGDYLSASATLVAALVAAYLYSDWRHQYKVELFERTKNKIHDLFINAEGVFNRLHLLFVNSEPNKIDIKELVQLQIEYQGAIDILTSELDFYEQLLSKYQPNDFTINCLPTNAKKMLMTNTRKLHPKLEKNKDYECFTEIQKQLSNNDIYEENLKLKVFTNSDLQRLIIKLLDK
;
A
#
# COMPACT_ATOMS: atom_id res chain seq x y z
N MET A 1 -1.98 30.83 13.65
CA MET A 1 -2.70 32.08 13.95
C MET A 1 -3.10 32.89 12.70
N LYS A 2 -2.18 33.28 11.80
CA LYS A 2 -2.54 34.06 10.57
C LYS A 2 -3.64 33.42 9.69
N LYS A 3 -3.59 32.09 9.49
CA LYS A 3 -4.60 31.36 8.68
C LYS A 3 -6.02 31.41 9.27
N ILE A 4 -6.14 31.40 10.61
CA ILE A 4 -7.44 31.45 11.31
C ILE A 4 -8.07 32.84 11.17
N HIS A 5 -7.28 33.91 11.32
CA HIS A 5 -7.79 35.27 11.12
C HIS A 5 -8.26 35.51 9.68
N ILE A 6 -7.56 34.96 8.68
CA ILE A 6 -7.99 35.02 7.27
C ILE A 6 -9.31 34.26 7.06
N ALA A 7 -9.45 33.07 7.64
CA ALA A 7 -10.69 32.29 7.54
C ALA A 7 -11.88 33.02 8.17
N ILE A 8 -11.70 33.62 9.36
CA ILE A 8 -12.73 34.44 10.02
C ILE A 8 -13.12 35.62 9.13
N LEU A 9 -12.14 36.32 8.55
CA LEU A 9 -12.38 37.47 7.69
C LEU A 9 -13.13 37.09 6.40
N ILE A 10 -12.84 35.93 5.81
CA ILE A 10 -13.58 35.39 4.67
C ILE A 10 -15.02 35.07 5.05
N VAL A 11 -15.25 34.38 6.18
CA VAL A 11 -16.60 34.03 6.67
C VAL A 11 -17.42 35.29 6.96
N THR A 12 -16.83 36.27 7.65
CA THR A 12 -17.47 37.57 7.92
C THR A 12 -17.75 38.34 6.62
N GLY A 13 -16.83 38.31 5.65
CA GLY A 13 -17.04 38.94 4.34
C GLY A 13 -18.19 38.32 3.56
N ILE A 14 -18.27 36.99 3.51
CA ILE A 14 -19.37 36.25 2.87
C ILE A 14 -20.70 36.57 3.55
N PHE A 15 -20.73 36.61 4.88
CA PHE A 15 -21.92 37.00 5.64
C PHE A 15 -22.40 38.42 5.27
N LEU A 16 -21.48 39.39 5.21
CA LEU A 16 -21.81 40.76 4.83
C LEU A 16 -22.32 40.88 3.39
N VAL A 17 -21.76 40.09 2.46
CA VAL A 17 -22.23 40.03 1.07
C VAL A 17 -23.65 39.45 1.01
N CYS A 18 -23.91 38.34 1.71
CA CYS A 18 -25.26 37.75 1.78
C CYS A 18 -26.27 38.72 2.40
N LEU A 19 -25.86 39.47 3.43
CA LEU A 19 -26.69 40.48 4.08
C LEU A 19 -26.96 41.68 3.17
N ALA A 20 -25.97 42.16 2.41
CA ALA A 20 -26.14 43.24 1.45
C ALA A 20 -27.09 42.84 0.30
N ILE A 21 -26.94 41.63 -0.24
CA ILE A 21 -27.84 41.09 -1.28
C ILE A 21 -29.26 40.94 -0.72
N SER A 22 -29.41 40.48 0.53
CA SER A 22 -30.70 40.36 1.21
C SER A 22 -31.42 41.72 1.33
N ILE A 23 -30.71 42.76 1.76
CA ILE A 23 -31.27 44.12 1.87
C ILE A 23 -31.70 44.64 0.49
N LEU A 24 -30.90 44.40 -0.57
CA LEU A 24 -31.23 44.81 -1.92
C LEU A 24 -32.49 44.09 -2.46
N ILE A 25 -32.57 42.77 -2.30
CA ILE A 25 -33.72 41.99 -2.76
C ILE A 25 -34.99 42.41 -2.01
N LYS A 26 -34.92 42.59 -0.68
CA LYS A 26 -36.05 43.08 0.11
C LYS A 26 -36.54 44.45 -0.37
N LYS A 27 -35.63 45.36 -0.71
CA LYS A 27 -35.96 46.71 -1.16
C LYS A 27 -36.59 46.75 -2.56
N PHE A 28 -36.15 45.89 -3.48
CA PHE A 28 -36.60 45.91 -4.88
C PHE A 28 -37.80 44.99 -5.15
N PHE A 29 -37.91 43.87 -4.44
CA PHE A 29 -38.91 42.84 -4.74
C PHE A 29 -39.94 42.63 -3.61
N SER A 30 -39.79 43.30 -2.46
CA SER A 30 -40.69 43.14 -1.29
C SER A 30 -40.86 41.68 -0.84
N VAL A 31 -39.87 40.83 -1.13
CA VAL A 31 -39.87 39.42 -0.74
C VAL A 31 -39.22 39.29 0.64
N ASP A 32 -39.97 38.74 1.59
CA ASP A 32 -39.43 38.29 2.88
C ASP A 32 -38.90 36.86 2.72
N GLY A 33 -37.57 36.73 2.62
CA GLY A 33 -36.88 35.44 2.63
C GLY A 33 -36.03 35.27 3.88
N ASP A 34 -35.83 34.02 4.33
CA ASP A 34 -34.88 33.69 5.40
C ASP A 34 -33.45 33.60 4.83
N TYR A 35 -32.89 34.77 4.54
CA TYR A 35 -31.55 34.91 3.96
C TYR A 35 -30.43 34.54 4.94
N LEU A 36 -30.71 34.58 6.25
CA LEU A 36 -29.77 34.16 7.29
C LEU A 36 -29.54 32.64 7.19
N SER A 37 -30.61 31.86 7.05
CA SER A 37 -30.54 30.41 6.82
C SER A 37 -29.80 30.05 5.53
N ALA A 38 -30.04 30.78 4.44
CA ALA A 38 -29.30 30.58 3.18
C ALA A 38 -27.79 30.88 3.31
N SER A 39 -27.44 31.97 4.02
CA SER A 39 -26.03 32.30 4.29
C SER A 39 -25.34 31.26 5.18
N ALA A 40 -26.05 30.74 6.19
CA ALA A 40 -25.56 29.66 7.05
C ALA A 40 -25.32 28.37 6.26
N THR A 41 -26.19 28.04 5.31
CA THR A 41 -26.03 26.88 4.41
C THR A 41 -24.79 27.01 3.52
N LEU A 42 -24.52 28.21 3.00
CA LEU A 42 -23.33 28.46 2.18
C LEU A 42 -22.04 28.36 3.00
N VAL A 43 -22.03 28.92 4.22
CA VAL A 43 -20.91 28.77 5.16
C VAL A 43 -20.71 27.29 5.52
N ALA A 44 -21.78 26.54 5.81
CA ALA A 44 -21.70 25.11 6.07
C ALA A 44 -21.15 24.33 4.87
N ALA A 45 -21.55 24.67 3.64
CA ALA A 45 -21.03 24.05 2.42
C ALA A 45 -19.52 24.33 2.24
N LEU A 46 -19.06 25.54 2.53
CA LEU A 46 -17.63 25.87 2.48
C LEU A 46 -16.83 25.12 3.54
N VAL A 47 -17.34 25.03 4.77
CA VAL A 47 -16.71 24.24 5.84
C VAL A 47 -16.68 22.76 5.47
N ALA A 48 -17.77 22.22 4.92
CA ALA A 48 -17.83 20.84 4.44
C ALA A 48 -16.83 20.58 3.31
N ALA A 49 -16.69 21.50 2.35
CA ALA A 49 -15.70 21.40 1.28
C ALA A 49 -14.26 21.43 1.83
N TYR A 50 -13.98 22.29 2.82
CA TYR A 50 -12.69 22.34 3.49
C TYR A 50 -12.37 21.05 4.24
N LEU A 51 -13.31 20.55 5.05
CA LEU A 51 -13.18 19.29 5.79
C LEU A 51 -13.01 18.10 4.85
N TYR A 52 -13.73 18.08 3.72
CA TYR A 52 -13.60 17.03 2.71
C TYR A 52 -12.19 17.01 2.10
N SER A 53 -11.59 18.17 1.84
CA SER A 53 -10.22 18.25 1.32
C SER A 53 -9.20 17.69 2.31
N ASP A 54 -9.33 18.03 3.58
CA ASP A 54 -8.46 17.55 4.66
C ASP A 54 -8.60 16.03 4.87
N TRP A 55 -9.85 15.56 4.98
CA TRP A 55 -10.17 14.15 5.07
C TRP A 55 -9.60 13.35 3.89
N ARG A 56 -9.73 13.87 2.66
CA ARG A 56 -9.20 13.20 1.47
C ARG A 56 -7.68 13.11 1.48
N HIS A 57 -6.98 14.07 2.10
CA HIS A 57 -5.54 14.00 2.27
C HIS A 57 -5.16 12.90 3.27
N GLN A 58 -5.78 12.91 4.46
CA GLN A 58 -5.57 11.89 5.49
C GLN A 58 -5.87 10.47 4.98
N TYR A 59 -6.97 10.30 4.23
CA TYR A 59 -7.35 9.02 3.64
C TYR A 59 -6.26 8.43 2.72
N LYS A 60 -5.53 9.26 1.97
CA LYS A 60 -4.43 8.78 1.11
C LYS A 60 -3.28 8.23 1.95
N VAL A 61 -2.90 8.94 3.01
CA VAL A 61 -1.84 8.53 3.92
C VAL A 61 -2.20 7.21 4.57
N GLU A 62 -3.42 7.11 5.11
CA GLU A 62 -3.95 5.90 5.74
C GLU A 62 -3.94 4.70 4.77
N LEU A 63 -4.25 4.93 3.49
CA LEU A 63 -4.21 3.88 2.47
C LEU A 63 -2.80 3.31 2.29
N PHE A 64 -1.78 4.18 2.21
CA PHE A 64 -0.39 3.74 2.13
C PHE A 64 0.10 3.08 3.42
N GLU A 65 -0.33 3.56 4.59
CA GLU A 65 0.00 2.92 5.87
C GLU A 65 -0.56 1.51 5.97
N ARG A 66 -1.83 1.32 5.60
CA ARG A 66 -2.47 0.01 5.56
C ARG A 66 -1.75 -0.94 4.60
N THR A 67 -1.43 -0.45 3.39
CA THR A 67 -0.67 -1.23 2.40
C THR A 67 0.73 -1.58 2.90
N LYS A 68 1.44 -0.66 3.56
CA LYS A 68 2.76 -0.91 4.17
C LYS A 68 2.69 -2.04 5.19
N ASN A 69 1.78 -1.94 6.14
CA ASN A 69 1.64 -2.96 7.18
C ASN A 69 1.28 -4.32 6.58
N LYS A 70 0.34 -4.34 5.64
CA LYS A 70 -0.06 -5.58 4.97
C LYS A 70 1.07 -6.22 4.15
N ILE A 71 1.82 -5.44 3.37
CA ILE A 71 2.99 -5.94 2.63
C ILE A 71 4.05 -6.47 3.59
N HIS A 72 4.31 -5.76 4.69
CA HIS A 72 5.27 -6.19 5.70
C HIS A 72 4.90 -7.54 6.31
N ASP A 73 3.64 -7.71 6.71
CA ASP A 73 3.12 -8.96 7.28
C ASP A 73 3.18 -10.11 6.26
N LEU A 74 2.88 -9.83 4.99
CA LEU A 74 2.96 -10.82 3.91
C LEU A 74 4.40 -11.27 3.63
N PHE A 75 5.36 -10.35 3.70
CA PHE A 75 6.79 -10.70 3.63
C PHE A 75 7.21 -11.59 4.81
N ILE A 76 6.79 -11.27 6.04
CA ILE A 76 7.07 -12.10 7.22
C ILE A 76 6.47 -13.50 7.04
N ASN A 77 5.24 -13.60 6.54
CA ASN A 77 4.61 -14.88 6.27
C ASN A 77 5.39 -15.69 5.23
N ALA A 78 5.77 -15.08 4.11
CA ALA A 78 6.57 -15.73 3.07
C ALA A 78 7.93 -16.20 3.59
N GLU A 79 8.61 -15.39 4.41
CA GLU A 79 9.86 -15.77 5.10
C GLU A 79 9.65 -16.96 6.04
N GLY A 80 8.54 -16.98 6.79
CA GLY A 80 8.20 -18.08 7.69
C GLY A 80 8.04 -19.41 6.95
N VAL A 81 7.35 -19.41 5.81
CA VAL A 81 7.21 -20.61 4.98
C VAL A 81 8.54 -20.99 4.32
N PHE A 82 9.32 -20.03 3.83
CA PHE A 82 10.66 -20.27 3.29
C PHE A 82 11.59 -20.92 4.32
N ASN A 83 11.56 -20.44 5.57
CA ASN A 83 12.37 -21.01 6.65
C ASN A 83 11.96 -22.45 6.98
N ARG A 84 10.66 -22.77 6.97
CA ARG A 84 10.19 -24.16 7.11
C ARG A 84 10.69 -25.05 5.97
N LEU A 85 10.66 -24.54 4.74
CA LEU A 85 11.22 -25.23 3.58
C LEU A 85 12.73 -25.46 3.77
N HIS A 86 13.49 -24.44 4.16
CA HIS A 86 14.93 -24.56 4.43
C HIS A 86 15.23 -25.59 5.53
N LEU A 87 14.49 -25.55 6.64
CA LEU A 87 14.66 -26.49 7.75
C LEU A 87 14.37 -27.95 7.35
N LEU A 88 13.42 -28.19 6.44
CA LEU A 88 13.16 -29.53 5.92
C LEU A 88 14.42 -30.12 5.27
N PHE A 89 15.17 -29.32 4.51
CA PHE A 89 16.40 -29.75 3.84
C PHE A 89 17.63 -29.81 4.77
N VAL A 90 17.68 -28.98 5.81
CA VAL A 90 18.78 -29.01 6.79
C VAL A 90 18.67 -30.20 7.74
N ASN A 91 17.46 -30.52 8.19
CA ASN A 91 17.22 -31.55 9.22
C ASN A 91 17.04 -32.95 8.65
N SER A 92 16.79 -33.07 7.33
CA SER A 92 16.53 -34.36 6.70
C SER A 92 17.74 -34.84 5.91
N GLU A 93 18.05 -36.13 6.04
CA GLU A 93 18.92 -36.77 5.05
C GLU A 93 18.23 -36.75 3.67
N PRO A 94 18.95 -36.55 2.56
CA PRO A 94 18.37 -36.42 1.22
C PRO A 94 17.42 -37.56 0.82
N ASN A 95 17.64 -38.77 1.34
CA ASN A 95 16.85 -39.96 1.05
C ASN A 95 15.66 -40.18 2.00
N LYS A 96 15.44 -39.28 2.97
CA LYS A 96 14.39 -39.38 4.00
C LYS A 96 13.40 -38.22 3.98
N ILE A 97 13.55 -37.27 3.05
CA ILE A 97 12.61 -36.15 2.92
C ILE A 97 11.25 -36.69 2.46
N ASP A 98 10.20 -36.34 3.19
CA ASP A 98 8.84 -36.61 2.76
C ASP A 98 8.48 -35.71 1.56
N ILE A 99 8.36 -36.31 0.37
CA ILE A 99 7.94 -35.62 -0.86
C ILE A 99 6.63 -34.87 -0.65
N LYS A 100 5.69 -35.45 0.11
CA LYS A 100 4.40 -34.83 0.36
C LYS A 100 4.55 -33.55 1.17
N GLU A 101 5.42 -33.56 2.19
CA GLU A 101 5.73 -32.37 2.99
C GLU A 101 6.43 -31.30 2.14
N LEU A 102 7.38 -31.69 1.29
CA LEU A 102 8.04 -30.77 0.35
C LEU A 102 7.02 -30.08 -0.57
N VAL A 103 6.18 -30.86 -1.25
CA VAL A 103 5.16 -30.33 -2.17
C VAL A 103 4.18 -29.42 -1.43
N GLN A 104 3.79 -29.77 -0.21
CA GLN A 104 2.93 -28.95 0.62
C GLN A 104 3.57 -27.60 0.95
N LEU A 105 4.83 -27.58 1.40
CA LEU A 105 5.57 -26.34 1.70
C LEU A 105 5.80 -25.48 0.46
N GLN A 106 6.06 -26.11 -0.69
CA GLN A 106 6.17 -25.43 -1.98
C GLN A 106 4.86 -24.71 -2.36
N ILE A 107 3.72 -25.39 -2.26
CA ILE A 107 2.40 -24.82 -2.50
C ILE A 107 2.10 -23.69 -1.52
N GLU A 108 2.39 -23.86 -0.23
CA GLU A 108 2.22 -22.82 0.79
C GLU A 108 3.07 -21.58 0.47
N TYR A 109 4.32 -21.79 0.04
CA TYR A 109 5.23 -20.70 -0.30
C TYR A 109 4.77 -19.97 -1.57
N GLN A 110 4.37 -20.70 -2.61
CA GLN A 110 3.77 -20.11 -3.81
C GLN A 110 2.52 -19.30 -3.45
N GLY A 111 1.63 -19.83 -2.62
CA GLY A 111 0.42 -19.13 -2.16
C GLY A 111 0.74 -17.84 -1.40
N ALA A 112 1.75 -17.86 -0.51
CA ALA A 112 2.19 -16.66 0.18
C ALA A 112 2.72 -15.59 -0.78
N ILE A 113 3.48 -16.00 -1.81
CA ILE A 113 4.01 -15.10 -2.83
C ILE A 113 2.89 -14.57 -3.74
N ASP A 114 1.90 -15.38 -4.10
CA ASP A 114 0.76 -14.94 -4.91
C ASP A 114 -0.06 -13.86 -4.19
N ILE A 115 -0.30 -14.02 -2.88
CA ILE A 115 -0.98 -12.99 -2.08
C ILE A 115 -0.14 -11.72 -1.99
N LEU A 116 1.17 -11.86 -1.75
CA LEU A 116 2.10 -10.72 -1.70
C LEU A 116 2.15 -9.96 -3.02
N THR A 117 2.20 -10.67 -4.15
CA THR A 117 2.24 -10.06 -5.49
C THR A 117 0.92 -9.35 -5.84
N SER A 118 -0.22 -9.88 -5.42
CA SER A 118 -1.51 -9.19 -5.52
C SER A 118 -1.53 -7.87 -4.74
N GLU A 119 -0.95 -7.85 -3.53
CA GLU A 119 -0.84 -6.60 -2.74
C GLU A 119 0.16 -5.61 -3.36
N LEU A 120 1.24 -6.10 -4.00
CA LEU A 120 2.16 -5.27 -4.76
C LEU A 120 1.47 -4.64 -6.00
N ASP A 121 0.54 -5.35 -6.64
CA ASP A 121 -0.27 -4.80 -7.74
C ASP A 121 -1.20 -3.69 -7.24
N PHE A 122 -1.80 -3.87 -6.06
CA PHE A 122 -2.56 -2.80 -5.42
C PHE A 122 -1.66 -1.58 -5.11
N TYR A 123 -0.47 -1.80 -4.56
CA TYR A 123 0.50 -0.73 -4.31
C TYR A 123 0.89 0.00 -5.62
N GLU A 124 1.11 -0.71 -6.72
CA GLU A 124 1.38 -0.10 -8.03
C GLU A 124 0.26 0.83 -8.48
N GLN A 125 -1.00 0.44 -8.29
CA GLN A 125 -2.15 1.30 -8.59
C GLN A 125 -2.16 2.56 -7.71
N LEU A 126 -1.83 2.45 -6.43
CA LEU A 126 -1.74 3.61 -5.54
C LEU A 126 -0.66 4.59 -5.99
N LEU A 127 0.50 4.08 -6.40
CA LEU A 127 1.58 4.90 -6.94
C LEU A 127 1.13 5.65 -8.19
N SER A 128 0.50 4.96 -9.14
CA SER A 128 0.02 5.57 -10.38
C SER A 128 -0.94 6.75 -10.15
N LYS A 129 -1.68 6.72 -9.02
CA LYS A 129 -2.73 7.69 -8.71
C LYS A 129 -2.29 8.81 -7.78
N TYR A 130 -1.37 8.54 -6.86
CA TYR A 130 -1.08 9.43 -5.73
C TYR A 130 0.41 9.73 -5.53
N GLN A 131 1.31 9.13 -6.29
CA GLN A 131 2.74 9.39 -6.17
C GLN A 131 3.06 10.88 -6.45
N PRO A 132 3.81 11.57 -5.56
CA PRO A 132 4.32 12.90 -5.85
C PRO A 132 5.32 12.88 -7.02
N ASN A 133 5.25 13.88 -7.91
CA ASN A 133 6.13 13.99 -9.08
C ASN A 133 7.64 13.99 -8.73
N ASP A 134 7.99 14.47 -7.53
CA ASP A 134 9.36 14.56 -7.03
C ASP A 134 9.81 13.34 -6.22
N PHE A 135 8.98 12.29 -6.13
CA PHE A 135 9.26 11.11 -5.34
C PHE A 135 9.88 9.98 -6.20
N THR A 136 11.08 9.55 -5.82
CA THR A 136 11.80 8.44 -6.47
C THR A 136 11.67 7.15 -5.65
N ILE A 137 11.30 6.07 -6.32
CA ILE A 137 11.15 4.73 -5.75
C ILE A 137 12.40 3.92 -6.08
N ASN A 138 12.97 3.25 -5.07
CA ASN A 138 14.15 2.41 -5.24
C ASN A 138 13.77 1.05 -5.84
N CYS A 139 12.64 0.48 -5.41
CA CYS A 139 12.14 -0.80 -5.88
C CYS A 139 10.70 -0.70 -6.38
N LEU A 140 10.53 -0.64 -7.71
CA LEU A 140 9.20 -0.64 -8.32
C LEU A 140 8.45 -1.94 -7.98
N PRO A 141 7.14 -1.90 -7.65
CA PRO A 141 6.37 -3.09 -7.31
C PRO A 141 6.40 -4.16 -8.42
N THR A 142 6.37 -3.74 -9.67
CA THR A 142 6.49 -4.62 -10.83
C THR A 142 7.80 -5.40 -10.85
N ASN A 143 8.91 -4.77 -10.44
CA ASN A 143 10.22 -5.40 -10.37
C ASN A 143 10.29 -6.38 -9.19
N ALA A 144 9.81 -5.96 -8.01
CA ALA A 144 9.70 -6.83 -6.86
C ALA A 144 8.87 -8.09 -7.18
N LYS A 145 7.70 -7.92 -7.81
CA LYS A 145 6.85 -9.03 -8.28
C LYS A 145 7.60 -9.99 -9.20
N LYS A 146 8.28 -9.47 -10.23
CA LYS A 146 9.05 -10.30 -11.18
C LYS A 146 10.14 -11.10 -10.48
N MET A 147 10.85 -10.48 -9.52
CA MET A 147 11.90 -11.15 -8.76
C MET A 147 11.33 -12.23 -7.85
N LEU A 148 10.27 -11.93 -7.08
CA LEU A 148 9.59 -12.90 -6.23
C LEU A 148 9.11 -14.12 -7.04
N MET A 149 8.42 -13.89 -8.15
CA MET A 149 7.94 -14.97 -9.02
C MET A 149 9.08 -15.79 -9.63
N THR A 150 10.20 -15.14 -9.98
CA THR A 150 11.41 -15.84 -10.47
C THR A 150 11.99 -16.74 -9.39
N ASN A 151 12.08 -16.23 -8.16
CA ASN A 151 12.61 -16.96 -7.03
C ASN A 151 11.72 -18.13 -6.63
N THR A 152 10.41 -17.95 -6.65
CA THR A 152 9.47 -19.05 -6.38
C THR A 152 9.55 -20.15 -7.44
N ARG A 153 9.74 -19.80 -8.72
CA ARG A 153 9.93 -20.78 -9.79
C ARG A 153 11.21 -21.60 -9.62
N LYS A 154 12.31 -21.00 -9.14
CA LYS A 154 13.55 -21.74 -8.83
C LYS A 154 13.31 -22.83 -7.77
N LEU A 155 12.37 -22.61 -6.85
CA LEU A 155 11.98 -23.55 -5.81
C LEU A 155 10.93 -24.58 -6.27
N HIS A 156 10.43 -24.50 -7.51
CA HIS A 156 9.47 -25.43 -8.11
C HIS A 156 10.02 -26.08 -9.40
N PRO A 157 11.08 -26.90 -9.33
CA PRO A 157 11.47 -27.71 -10.48
C PRO A 157 10.34 -28.66 -10.88
N LYS A 158 10.21 -28.92 -12.18
CA LYS A 158 9.21 -29.87 -12.70
C LYS A 158 9.51 -31.26 -12.15
N LEU A 159 8.56 -31.81 -11.38
CA LEU A 159 8.61 -33.21 -10.92
C LEU A 159 8.34 -34.14 -12.11
N GLU A 160 9.39 -34.66 -12.73
CA GLU A 160 9.29 -35.75 -13.69
C GLU A 160 9.32 -37.09 -12.96
N LYS A 161 8.39 -38.00 -13.28
CA LYS A 161 8.40 -39.38 -12.75
C LYS A 161 9.78 -40.00 -12.98
N ASN A 162 10.41 -40.49 -11.91
CA ASN A 162 11.73 -41.14 -11.85
C ASN A 162 12.96 -40.20 -11.73
N LYS A 163 12.80 -38.89 -11.50
CA LYS A 163 13.91 -37.94 -11.26
C LYS A 163 13.81 -37.18 -9.93
N ASP A 164 13.10 -37.74 -8.97
CA ASP A 164 12.83 -37.07 -7.69
C ASP A 164 14.12 -36.61 -7.01
N TYR A 165 15.17 -37.46 -7.00
CA TYR A 165 16.48 -37.13 -6.42
C TYR A 165 17.18 -35.92 -7.09
N GLU A 166 17.13 -35.81 -8.42
CA GLU A 166 17.71 -34.65 -9.14
C GLU A 166 16.97 -33.36 -8.78
N CYS A 167 15.64 -33.42 -8.69
CA CYS A 167 14.79 -32.30 -8.25
C CYS A 167 15.17 -31.83 -6.84
N PHE A 168 15.37 -32.78 -5.90
CA PHE A 168 15.80 -32.48 -4.53
C PHE A 168 17.15 -31.78 -4.48
N THR A 169 18.16 -32.30 -5.20
CA THR A 169 19.52 -31.71 -5.18
C THR A 169 19.53 -30.29 -5.74
N GLU A 170 18.71 -29.99 -6.75
CA GLU A 170 18.60 -28.64 -7.29
C GLU A 170 17.93 -27.68 -6.28
N ILE A 171 16.82 -28.07 -5.66
CA ILE A 171 16.17 -27.23 -4.62
C ILE A 171 17.13 -27.02 -3.44
N GLN A 172 17.80 -28.08 -2.99
CA GLN A 172 18.76 -27.99 -1.88
C GLN A 172 19.90 -27.01 -2.22
N LYS A 173 20.41 -27.03 -3.45
CA LYS A 173 21.43 -26.08 -3.91
C LYS A 173 20.92 -24.63 -3.87
N GLN A 174 19.71 -24.39 -4.36
CA GLN A 174 19.08 -23.06 -4.33
C GLN A 174 18.87 -22.56 -2.89
N LEU A 175 18.49 -23.45 -1.97
CA LEU A 175 18.31 -23.12 -0.55
C LEU A 175 19.63 -22.94 0.21
N SER A 176 20.68 -23.70 -0.14
CA SER A 176 21.98 -23.64 0.54
C SER A 176 22.76 -22.38 0.20
N ASN A 177 22.58 -21.86 -1.02
CA ASN A 177 23.25 -20.63 -1.43
C ASN A 177 22.70 -19.37 -0.74
N ASN A 178 21.55 -19.45 -0.05
CA ASN A 178 20.85 -18.31 0.57
C ASN A 178 20.50 -17.14 -0.36
N ASP A 179 20.87 -17.18 -1.65
CA ASP A 179 20.63 -16.11 -2.62
C ASP A 179 19.15 -15.69 -2.66
N ILE A 180 18.24 -16.66 -2.67
CA ILE A 180 16.79 -16.39 -2.70
C ILE A 180 16.32 -15.67 -1.43
N TYR A 181 16.82 -16.10 -0.27
CA TYR A 181 16.48 -15.47 1.00
C TYR A 181 16.98 -14.04 1.06
N GLU A 182 18.25 -13.81 0.69
CA GLU A 182 18.83 -12.47 0.67
C GLU A 182 18.15 -11.54 -0.32
N GLU A 183 17.81 -12.03 -1.51
CA GLU A 183 17.06 -11.25 -2.51
C GLU A 183 15.69 -10.85 -1.97
N ASN A 184 14.95 -11.80 -1.39
CA ASN A 184 13.64 -11.51 -0.81
C ASN A 184 13.73 -10.52 0.36
N LEU A 185 14.76 -10.64 1.20
CA LEU A 185 15.00 -9.72 2.30
C LEU A 185 15.33 -8.31 1.79
N LYS A 186 16.16 -8.19 0.73
CA LYS A 186 16.44 -6.90 0.07
C LYS A 186 15.15 -6.27 -0.47
N LEU A 187 14.29 -7.06 -1.13
CA LEU A 187 13.00 -6.58 -1.62
C LEU A 187 12.13 -6.06 -0.47
N LYS A 188 12.00 -6.82 0.62
CA LYS A 188 11.26 -6.40 1.82
C LYS A 188 11.77 -5.07 2.36
N VAL A 189 13.09 -4.90 2.50
CA VAL A 189 13.70 -3.68 3.02
C VAL A 189 13.43 -2.51 2.08
N PHE A 190 13.66 -2.66 0.78
CA PHE A 190 13.45 -1.59 -0.18
C PHE A 190 11.98 -1.18 -0.30
N THR A 191 11.06 -2.14 -0.44
CA THR A 191 9.62 -1.85 -0.53
C THR A 191 9.09 -1.16 0.73
N ASN A 192 9.48 -1.62 1.92
CA ASN A 192 9.07 -0.97 3.17
C ASN A 192 9.67 0.43 3.32
N SER A 193 10.93 0.61 2.95
CA SER A 193 11.60 1.91 2.98
C SER A 193 10.93 2.92 2.04
N ASP A 194 10.61 2.49 0.81
CA ASP A 194 9.94 3.34 -0.18
C ASP A 194 8.53 3.73 0.29
N LEU A 195 7.75 2.79 0.83
CA LEU A 195 6.43 3.09 1.42
C LEU A 195 6.54 4.06 2.61
N GLN A 196 7.50 3.85 3.52
CA GLN A 196 7.70 4.73 4.67
C GLN A 196 8.10 6.15 4.23
N ARG A 197 9.02 6.27 3.27
CA ARG A 197 9.45 7.58 2.71
C ARG A 197 8.29 8.27 2.01
N LEU A 198 7.45 7.52 1.30
CA LEU A 198 6.27 8.05 0.61
C LEU A 198 5.25 8.58 1.61
N ILE A 199 4.98 7.84 2.68
CA ILE A 199 4.08 8.25 3.78
C ILE A 199 4.56 9.56 4.41
N ILE A 200 5.84 9.64 4.77
CA ILE A 200 6.43 10.87 5.35
C ILE A 200 6.27 12.04 4.37
N LYS A 201 6.59 11.83 3.09
CA LYS A 201 6.47 12.87 2.06
C LYS A 201 5.02 13.33 1.84
N LEU A 202 4.04 12.45 2.05
CA LEU A 202 2.64 12.81 1.98
C LEU A 202 2.21 13.62 3.21
N LEU A 203 2.69 13.27 4.41
CA LEU A 203 2.42 14.00 5.66
C LEU A 203 3.03 15.41 5.69
N ASP A 204 4.14 15.63 5.00
CA ASP A 204 4.82 16.93 4.93
C ASP A 204 4.10 17.99 4.04
N LYS A 205 2.98 17.65 3.40
CA LYS A 205 2.21 18.53 2.48
C LYS A 205 0.99 19.15 3.14
#